data_AF-A0A661IF94-F1
#
_entry.id   AF-A0A661IF94-F1
#
_cell.length_a   1.000
_cell.length_b   1.000
_cell.length_c   1.000
_cell.angle_alpha   90.00
_cell.angle_beta   90.00
_cell.angle_gamma   90.00
#
_symmetry.space_group_name_H-M   'P 1'
#
loop_
_entity.id
_entity.type
_entity.pdbx_description
1 polymer ?
#
loop_
_entity_poly.entity_id
_entity_poly.type
_entity_poly.pdbx_seq_one_letter_code
_entity_poly.pdbx_strand_id
1 'polypeptide(L)' 'EEVVRGKRVLVVDDVFTTGATISEISRVLLKAKAKEVFAVTLARSL' A
#
# COMPACT_ATOMS: atom_id res chain seq x y z
N GLU A 1 4.34 7.02 12.93
CA GLU A 1 5.60 6.51 12.34
C GLU A 1 6.08 5.20 12.97
N GLU A 2 6.03 5.03 14.29
CA GLU A 2 6.53 3.79 14.94
C GLU A 2 5.84 2.50 14.49
N VAL A 3 4.53 2.53 14.21
CA VAL A 3 3.77 1.30 13.92
C VAL A 3 4.29 0.55 12.69
N VAL A 4 4.81 1.27 11.68
CA VAL A 4 5.21 0.70 10.39
C VAL A 4 6.71 0.77 10.13
N ARG A 5 7.48 1.46 10.98
CA ARG A 5 8.92 1.66 10.82
C ARG A 5 9.66 0.31 10.74
N GLY A 6 10.42 0.11 9.67
CA GLY A 6 11.20 -1.11 9.42
C GLY A 6 10.38 -2.36 9.06
N LYS A 7 9.04 -2.25 8.99
CA LYS A 7 8.16 -3.39 8.71
C LYS A 7 7.90 -3.55 7.21
N ARG A 8 7.64 -4.79 6.80
CA ARG A 8 7.03 -5.09 5.50
C ARG A 8 5.51 -4.97 5.65
N VAL A 9 4.86 -4.20 4.78
CA VAL A 9 3.42 -3.94 4.87
C VAL A 9 2.73 -4.51 3.62
N LEU A 10 1.67 -5.27 3.82
CA LEU A 10 0.77 -5.71 2.76
C LEU A 10 -0.54 -4.93 2.88
N VAL A 11 -0.82 -4.09 1.88
CA VAL A 11 -2.10 -3.41 1.73
C VAL A 11 -3.08 -4.38 1.06
N VAL A 12 -4.22 -4.61 1.70
CA VAL A 12 -5.30 -5.45 1.18
C VAL A 12 -6.48 -4.54 0.90
N ASP A 13 -6.97 -4.59 -0.33
CA ASP A 13 -8.14 -3.82 -0.78
C ASP A 13 -9.06 -4.69 -1.64
N ASP A 14 -10.27 -4.24 -1.93
CA ASP A 14 -11.21 -5.01 -2.74
C ASP A 14 -10.94 -4.87 -4.25
N VAL A 15 -10.86 -3.65 -4.78
CA VAL A 15 -10.81 -3.37 -6.22
C VAL A 15 -9.68 -2.40 -6.57
N PHE A 16 -8.80 -2.83 -7.48
CA PHE A 16 -7.81 -1.95 -8.10
C PHE A 16 -8.38 -1.26 -9.34
N THR A 17 -8.42 0.07 -9.35
CA THR A 17 -8.85 0.86 -10.52
C THR A 17 -7.63 1.43 -11.27
N THR A 18 -7.46 2.75 -11.28
CA THR A 18 -6.28 3.44 -11.84
C THR A 18 -5.02 3.27 -11.00
N GLY A 19 -5.17 2.74 -9.77
CA GLY A 19 -4.08 2.56 -8.83
C GLY A 19 -3.71 3.81 -8.03
N ALA A 20 -4.44 4.92 -8.18
CA ALA A 20 -4.16 6.17 -7.44
C ALA A 20 -4.20 5.96 -5.92
N THR A 21 -5.20 5.22 -5.42
CA THR A 21 -5.36 4.92 -3.98
C THR A 21 -4.18 4.11 -3.44
N ILE A 22 -3.87 2.98 -4.07
CA ILE A 22 -2.74 2.11 -3.67
C ILE A 22 -1.39 2.87 -3.76
N SER A 23 -1.22 3.73 -4.76
CA SER A 23 -0.01 4.53 -4.94
C SER A 23 0.18 5.55 -3.82
N GLU A 24 -0.89 6.26 -3.43
CA GLU A 24 -0.82 7.23 -2.33
C GLU A 24 -0.58 6.55 -0.98
N ILE A 25 -1.27 5.43 -0.71
CA ILE A 25 -1.05 4.62 0.50
C ILE A 25 0.42 4.17 0.57
N SER A 26 0.95 3.62 -0.53
CA SER A 26 2.34 3.17 -0.60
C SER A 26 3.32 4.32 -0.35
N ARG A 27 3.06 5.50 -0.94
CA ARG A 27 3.86 6.71 -0.74
C ARG A 27 3.89 7.13 0.73
N VAL A 28 2.74 7.17 1.40
CA VAL A 28 2.64 7.57 2.81
C VAL A 28 3.33 6.56 3.73
N LEU A 29 3.15 5.25 3.49
CA LEU A 29 3.78 4.19 4.29
C LEU A 29 5.31 4.18 4.15
N LEU A 30 5.82 4.37 2.93
CA LEU A 30 7.27 4.49 2.68
C LEU A 30 7.85 5.75 3.33
N LYS A 31 7.14 6.89 3.24
CA LYS A 31 7.52 8.12 3.98
C LYS A 31 7.58 7.89 5.49
N ALA A 32 6.64 7.10 6.01
CA ALA A 32 6.61 6.66 7.41
C ALA A 32 7.65 5.58 7.76
N LYS A 33 8.61 5.30 6.86
CA LYS A 33 9.74 4.37 7.05
C LYS A 33 9.36 2.89 7.08
N ALA A 34 8.29 2.48 6.40
CA ALA A 34 8.10 1.08 6.04
C ALA A 34 9.30 0.57 5.21
N LYS A 35 9.69 -0.69 5.42
CA LYS A 35 10.81 -1.32 4.69
C LYS A 35 10.43 -1.63 3.25
N GLU A 36 9.27 -2.26 3.06
CA GLU A 36 8.70 -2.64 1.77
C GLU A 36 7.17 -2.52 1.87
N VAL A 37 6.51 -2.16 0.77
CA VAL A 37 5.05 -2.11 0.68
C VAL A 37 4.61 -2.94 -0.52
N PHE A 38 3.68 -3.85 -0.27
CA PHE A 38 3.02 -4.68 -1.27
C PHE A 38 1.52 -4.35 -1.28
N ALA A 39 0.85 -4.63 -2.39
CA ALA A 39 -0.59 -4.48 -2.51
C ALA A 39 -1.20 -5.73 -3.15
N VAL A 40 -2.34 -6.15 -2.61
CA VAL A 40 -3.17 -7.21 -3.19
C VAL A 40 -4.62 -6.73 -3.21
N THR A 41 -5.29 -6.96 -4.34
CA THR A 41 -6.72 -6.67 -4.50
C THR A 41 -7.43 -7.90 -5.03
N LEU A 42 -8.72 -8.02 -4.72
CA LEU A 42 -9.54 -9.16 -5.19
C LEU A 42 -9.95 -8.99 -6.65
N ALA A 43 -10.21 -7.76 -7.08
CA ALA A 43 -10.60 -7.44 -8.45
C ALA A 43 -9.77 -6.28 -9.02
N ARG A 44 -9.86 -6.12 -10.34
CA ARG A 44 -9.32 -4.97 -11.07
C ARG A 44 -10.37 -4.45 -12.05
N SER A 45 -10.62 -3.14 -12.01
CA SER A 45 -11.35 -2.44 -13.06
C SER A 45 -10.36 -1.91 -14.10
N LEU A 46 -10.74 -2.01 -15.37
CA LEU A 46 -10.03 -1.39 -16.49
C LEU A 46 -10.35 0.11 -16.60
#